data_AF-A0A424Z0F3-F1
#
_entry.id   AF-A0A424Z0F3-F1
#
_cell.length_a   1.000
_cell.length_b   1.000
_cell.length_c   1.000
_cell.angle_alpha   90.00
_cell.angle_beta   90.00
_cell.angle_gamma   90.00
#
_symmetry.space_group_name_H-M   'P 1'
#
loop_
_entity.id
_entity.type
_entity.pdbx_description
1 polymer ?
#
loop_
_entity_poly.entity_id
_entity_poly.type
_entity_poly.pdbx_seq_one_letter_code
_entity_poly.pdbx_strand_id
1 'polypeptide(L)'
;MASSKKLILSLATISCLSSLALAQISGPEPAIKFNPEGYNYSYYGILGYAPGTQIDIRGNNSTNSLFLGRYAYVKNGSDGSRTIFVSATTDENINIRKILNKGIIAGSLNIQNRQDINNGSIHVGDIDNQGYIRDVYIGIWKENHATLTLDSFKNSGLIYNTSDNGILFEGKDVVIDKFINEKIIASNDSTKAGLVIGQANDRNDNITIKLLLNKGLIGGE
;
A
#
# COMPACT_ATOMS: atom_id res chain seq x y z
N MET A 1 -44.16 53.66 21.07
CA MET A 1 -43.22 52.92 21.96
C MET A 1 -42.54 51.85 21.13
N ALA A 2 -41.25 51.98 20.83
CA ALA A 2 -40.52 51.01 20.02
C ALA A 2 -40.08 49.84 20.91
N SER A 3 -40.52 48.62 20.58
CA SER A 3 -40.10 47.39 21.25
C SER A 3 -38.72 46.98 20.76
N SER A 4 -37.71 47.12 21.62
CA SER A 4 -36.35 46.64 21.37
C SER A 4 -36.31 45.13 21.58
N LYS A 5 -36.29 44.34 20.50
CA LYS A 5 -36.00 42.91 20.56
C LYS A 5 -34.52 42.71 20.94
N LYS A 6 -34.26 42.19 22.14
CA LYS A 6 -32.92 41.81 22.58
C LYS A 6 -32.48 40.55 21.85
N LEU A 7 -31.36 40.64 21.12
CA LEU A 7 -30.70 39.51 20.49
C LEU A 7 -29.80 38.84 21.54
N ILE A 8 -30.10 37.59 21.88
CA ILE A 8 -29.27 36.78 22.77
C ILE A 8 -28.42 35.86 21.89
N LEU A 9 -27.11 36.10 21.83
CA LEU A 9 -26.15 35.17 21.23
C LEU A 9 -25.69 34.20 22.31
N SER A 10 -26.06 32.93 22.22
CA SER A 10 -25.41 31.88 23.00
C SER A 10 -24.11 31.47 22.30
N LEU A 11 -23.02 31.43 23.06
CA LEU A 11 -21.74 30.93 22.59
C LEU A 11 -21.80 29.39 22.62
N ALA A 12 -22.09 28.77 21.48
CA ALA A 12 -21.94 27.33 21.34
C ALA A 12 -20.45 27.01 21.19
N THR A 13 -19.84 26.42 22.22
CA THR A 13 -18.54 25.76 22.08
C THR A 13 -18.70 24.56 21.15
N ILE A 14 -18.29 24.72 19.89
CA ILE A 14 -18.13 23.62 18.94
C ILE A 14 -16.82 22.92 19.30
N SER A 15 -16.89 21.84 20.07
CA SER A 15 -15.73 20.97 20.31
C SER A 15 -15.52 20.10 19.08
N CYS A 16 -14.70 20.56 18.13
CA CYS A 16 -14.14 19.70 17.10
C CYS A 16 -13.05 18.83 17.74
N LEU A 17 -13.41 17.77 18.47
CA LEU A 17 -12.48 16.66 18.67
C LEU A 17 -12.36 15.92 17.33
N SER A 18 -11.61 16.48 16.38
CA SER A 18 -10.98 15.63 15.38
C SER A 18 -9.93 14.84 16.13
N SER A 19 -10.19 13.57 16.44
CA SER A 19 -9.12 12.66 16.80
C SER A 19 -8.14 12.69 15.62
N LEU A 20 -6.99 13.34 15.83
CA LEU A 20 -5.94 13.38 14.83
C LEU A 20 -5.52 11.93 14.61
N ALA A 21 -5.87 11.40 13.45
CA ALA A 21 -5.60 10.03 13.15
C ALA A 21 -4.10 9.89 12.92
N LEU A 22 -3.44 9.23 13.86
CA LEU A 22 -2.00 9.07 13.86
C LEU A 22 -1.61 8.16 12.70
N ALA A 23 -0.59 8.57 11.94
CA ALA A 23 0.04 7.70 10.96
C ALA A 23 0.68 6.51 11.68
N GLN A 24 0.30 5.28 11.30
CA GLN A 24 0.72 4.05 11.98
C GLN A 24 1.57 3.19 11.06
N ILE A 25 2.87 3.45 11.07
CA ILE A 25 3.87 2.54 10.52
C ILE A 25 4.67 1.92 11.66
N SER A 26 4.74 0.59 11.67
CA SER A 26 5.46 -0.20 12.66
C SER A 26 6.32 -1.27 11.99
N GLY A 27 7.34 -1.75 12.69
CA GLY A 27 8.27 -2.75 12.17
C GLY A 27 9.63 -2.69 12.86
N PRO A 28 10.73 -3.07 12.17
CA PRO A 28 12.08 -3.02 12.73
C PRO A 28 12.52 -1.59 13.00
N GLU A 29 13.41 -1.38 13.97
CA GLU A 29 13.85 -0.03 14.35
C GLU A 29 14.33 0.76 13.13
N PRO A 30 13.66 1.88 12.79
CA PRO A 30 13.98 2.63 11.60
C PRO A 30 15.23 3.49 11.81
N ALA A 31 16.03 3.61 10.76
CA ALA A 31 17.11 4.59 10.72
C ALA A 31 16.58 6.04 10.62
N ILE A 32 15.37 6.19 10.05
CA ILE A 32 14.69 7.48 9.95
C ILE A 32 13.24 7.27 10.40
N LYS A 33 12.86 7.93 11.49
CA LYS A 33 11.47 8.00 11.96
C LYS A 33 11.07 9.46 12.10
N PHE A 34 10.07 9.88 11.32
CA PHE A 34 9.45 11.18 11.50
C PHE A 34 7.94 11.00 11.59
N ASN A 35 7.41 11.18 12.78
CA ASN A 35 5.98 11.16 13.07
C ASN A 35 5.73 12.13 14.23
N PRO A 36 5.69 13.44 13.96
CA PRO A 36 5.50 14.44 15.01
C PRO A 36 4.11 14.27 15.64
N GLU A 37 4.04 14.40 16.97
CA GLU A 37 2.78 14.26 17.70
C GLU A 37 1.73 15.24 17.16
N GLY A 38 0.51 14.73 16.93
CA GLY A 38 -0.59 15.53 16.39
C GLY A 38 -0.59 15.69 14.86
N TYR A 39 0.32 15.06 14.13
CA TYR A 39 0.29 15.03 12.67
C TYR A 39 -0.17 13.67 12.15
N ASN A 40 -0.84 13.70 11.00
CA ASN A 40 -1.36 12.53 10.33
C ASN A 40 -0.40 11.99 9.25
N TYR A 41 0.91 12.30 9.32
CA TYR A 41 1.88 11.78 8.35
C TYR A 41 3.07 11.09 9.03
N SER A 42 3.59 10.04 8.38
CA SER A 42 4.78 9.32 8.85
C SER A 42 5.80 9.08 7.75
N TYR A 43 7.08 9.14 8.12
CA TYR A 43 8.21 8.71 7.30
C TYR A 43 8.97 7.62 8.03
N TYR A 44 9.17 6.49 7.35
CA TYR A 44 9.85 5.32 7.88
C TYR A 44 10.96 4.87 6.95
N GLY A 45 12.19 4.96 7.42
CA GLY A 45 13.39 4.62 6.65
C GLY A 45 14.13 3.43 7.23
N ILE A 46 14.29 2.37 6.46
CA ILE A 46 15.18 1.24 6.79
C ILE A 46 16.44 1.34 5.93
N LEU A 47 17.62 1.30 6.55
CA LEU A 47 18.92 1.35 5.86
C LEU A 47 19.79 0.10 6.10
N GLY A 48 19.34 -0.82 6.95
CA GLY A 48 20.13 -1.97 7.39
C GLY A 48 19.38 -3.31 7.32
N TYR A 49 19.90 -4.29 8.05
CA TYR A 49 19.43 -5.68 8.02
C TYR A 49 18.35 -5.93 9.07
N ALA A 50 17.14 -6.31 8.64
CA ALA A 50 15.98 -6.53 9.49
C ALA A 50 15.21 -7.82 9.10
N PRO A 51 15.77 -9.01 9.38
CA PRO A 51 15.07 -10.27 9.20
C PRO A 51 14.06 -10.51 10.34
N GLY A 52 13.05 -11.34 10.06
CA GLY A 52 12.06 -11.77 11.05
C GLY A 52 11.00 -10.71 11.39
N THR A 53 10.99 -9.55 10.73
CA THR A 53 10.07 -8.44 11.05
C THR A 53 9.16 -8.10 9.88
N GLN A 54 7.87 -7.94 10.16
CA GLN A 54 6.90 -7.31 9.28
C GLN A 54 6.96 -5.79 9.42
N ILE A 55 6.88 -5.07 8.29
CA ILE A 55 6.53 -3.65 8.28
C ILE A 55 5.03 -3.55 8.05
N ASP A 56 4.30 -3.08 9.05
CA ASP A 56 2.84 -2.96 9.03
C ASP A 56 2.46 -1.48 8.96
N ILE A 57 1.66 -1.11 7.95
CA ILE A 57 1.26 0.26 7.64
C ILE A 57 -0.26 0.36 7.68
N ARG A 58 -0.74 1.19 8.61
CA ARG A 58 -2.15 1.43 8.94
C ARG A 58 -2.38 2.91 9.26
N GLY A 59 -3.61 3.21 9.63
CA GLY A 59 -4.03 4.51 10.16
C GLY A 59 -5.05 5.17 9.25
N ASN A 60 -6.28 5.28 9.76
CA ASN A 60 -7.33 6.05 9.10
C ASN A 60 -6.88 7.48 8.85
N ASN A 61 -7.25 8.10 7.74
CA ASN A 61 -6.94 9.49 7.39
C ASN A 61 -5.45 9.89 7.58
N SER A 62 -4.55 8.93 7.41
CA SER A 62 -3.10 9.12 7.59
C SER A 62 -2.34 8.97 6.29
N THR A 63 -1.23 9.69 6.17
CA THR A 63 -0.34 9.73 5.00
C THR A 63 1.03 9.14 5.36
N ASN A 64 1.31 7.91 4.92
CA ASN A 64 2.54 7.21 5.28
C ASN A 64 3.53 7.17 4.10
N SER A 65 4.83 7.14 4.39
CA SER A 65 5.88 6.92 3.40
C SER A 65 6.93 5.94 3.92
N LEU A 66 7.29 4.96 3.08
CA LEU A 66 8.27 3.94 3.38
C LEU A 66 9.47 4.05 2.43
N PHE A 67 10.68 4.06 2.99
CA PHE A 67 11.93 4.13 2.25
C PHE A 67 12.86 2.99 2.67
N LEU A 68 13.25 2.13 1.73
CA LEU A 68 14.28 1.13 1.91
C LEU A 68 15.54 1.59 1.15
N GLY A 69 16.63 1.82 1.88
CA GLY A 69 17.92 2.17 1.32
C GLY A 69 18.55 1.01 0.55
N ARG A 70 19.64 1.29 -0.20
CA ARG A 70 20.32 0.29 -1.03
C ARG A 70 20.78 -0.96 -0.26
N TYR A 71 21.16 -0.79 1.00
CA TYR A 71 21.64 -1.88 1.87
C TYR A 71 20.55 -2.40 2.82
N ALA A 72 19.31 -1.94 2.66
CA ALA A 72 18.20 -2.44 3.45
C ALA A 72 17.87 -3.87 3.05
N TYR A 73 17.62 -4.71 4.04
CA TYR A 73 17.07 -6.04 3.86
C TYR A 73 15.92 -6.21 4.85
N VAL A 74 14.76 -6.62 4.36
CA VAL A 74 13.59 -6.94 5.18
C VAL A 74 13.01 -8.28 4.77
N LYS A 75 12.59 -9.06 5.76
CA LYS A 75 11.87 -10.32 5.56
C LYS A 75 11.03 -10.61 6.79
N ASN A 76 9.74 -10.85 6.63
CA ASN A 76 8.91 -11.34 7.73
C ASN A 76 9.00 -12.87 7.85
N GLY A 77 9.31 -13.36 9.05
CA GLY A 77 9.37 -14.80 9.33
C GLY A 77 10.25 -15.61 8.37
N SER A 78 10.01 -16.92 8.34
CA SER A 78 10.70 -17.85 7.44
C SER A 78 10.14 -17.81 6.01
N ASP A 79 8.84 -17.59 5.87
CA ASP A 79 8.10 -17.65 4.61
C ASP A 79 8.00 -16.30 3.89
N GLY A 80 8.47 -15.19 4.48
CA GLY A 80 8.42 -13.86 3.88
C GLY A 80 7.00 -13.29 3.71
N SER A 81 5.97 -13.94 4.25
CA SER A 81 4.57 -13.54 4.03
C SER A 81 4.29 -12.18 4.64
N ARG A 82 3.67 -11.30 3.86
CA ARG A 82 3.33 -9.92 4.24
C ARG A 82 4.53 -9.21 4.86
N THR A 83 5.68 -9.25 4.20
CA THR A 83 6.89 -8.56 4.70
C THR A 83 6.67 -7.06 4.80
N ILE A 84 5.99 -6.48 3.82
CA ILE A 84 5.37 -5.16 3.93
C ILE A 84 3.87 -5.36 3.79
N PHE A 85 3.11 -4.85 4.75
CA PHE A 85 1.66 -5.00 4.79
C PHE A 85 0.99 -3.65 4.96
N VAL A 86 0.36 -3.17 3.88
CA VAL A 86 -0.54 -2.03 3.92
C VAL A 86 -1.95 -2.57 4.01
N SER A 87 -2.70 -2.20 5.04
CA SER A 87 -4.06 -2.71 5.17
C SER A 87 -5.05 -1.75 5.81
N ALA A 88 -6.23 -1.65 5.23
CA ALA A 88 -7.39 -0.95 5.78
C ALA A 88 -8.45 -1.92 6.33
N THR A 89 -9.29 -1.40 7.21
CA THR A 89 -10.52 -2.01 7.70
C THR A 89 -11.75 -1.18 7.26
N THR A 90 -12.93 -1.49 7.80
CA THR A 90 -14.24 -1.22 7.18
C THR A 90 -14.53 0.24 6.83
N ASP A 91 -13.98 1.19 7.57
CA ASP A 91 -14.18 2.64 7.39
C ASP A 91 -12.85 3.40 7.44
N GLU A 92 -11.74 2.70 7.22
CA GLU A 92 -10.41 3.32 7.21
C GLU A 92 -10.03 3.79 5.80
N ASN A 93 -9.59 5.04 5.72
CA ASN A 93 -9.04 5.64 4.52
C ASN A 93 -7.53 5.79 4.70
N ILE A 94 -6.74 4.96 4.05
CA ILE A 94 -5.28 4.99 4.18
C ILE A 94 -4.69 5.66 2.95
N ASN A 95 -3.78 6.61 3.18
CA ASN A 95 -2.97 7.19 2.13
C ASN A 95 -1.50 6.77 2.30
N ILE A 96 -0.92 6.16 1.27
CA ILE A 96 0.51 5.90 1.17
C ILE A 96 1.08 6.82 0.12
N ARG A 97 1.81 7.86 0.54
CA ARG A 97 2.37 8.80 -0.43
C ARG A 97 3.44 8.14 -1.31
N LYS A 98 4.33 7.35 -0.71
CA LYS A 98 5.42 6.69 -1.45
C LYS A 98 5.94 5.43 -0.75
N ILE A 99 6.18 4.39 -1.53
CA ILE A 99 7.02 3.25 -1.18
C ILE A 99 8.21 3.26 -2.14
N LEU A 100 9.39 3.56 -1.62
CA LEU A 100 10.65 3.52 -2.38
C LEU A 100 11.48 2.32 -1.92
N ASN A 101 11.71 1.37 -2.81
CA ASN A 101 12.60 0.25 -2.54
C ASN A 101 13.89 0.36 -3.34
N LYS A 102 15.04 0.57 -2.68
CA LYS A 102 16.37 0.41 -3.30
C LYS A 102 17.11 -0.84 -2.81
N GLY A 103 16.55 -1.56 -1.83
CA GLY A 103 17.17 -2.68 -1.14
C GLY A 103 16.51 -4.01 -1.49
N ILE A 104 16.39 -4.89 -0.51
CA ILE A 104 15.86 -6.25 -0.66
C ILE A 104 14.62 -6.41 0.23
N ILE A 105 13.47 -6.59 -0.40
CA ILE A 105 12.25 -7.09 0.24
C ILE A 105 12.22 -8.60 -0.04
N ALA A 106 12.81 -9.40 0.84
CA ALA A 106 12.90 -10.86 0.70
C ALA A 106 11.60 -11.57 1.12
N GLY A 107 10.48 -11.01 0.67
CA GLY A 107 9.13 -11.45 0.95
C GLY A 107 8.11 -10.63 0.16
N SER A 108 6.84 -10.73 0.53
CA SER A 108 5.77 -10.10 -0.23
C SER A 108 5.51 -8.66 0.21
N LEU A 109 5.22 -7.80 -0.77
CA LEU A 109 4.58 -6.50 -0.58
C LEU A 109 3.07 -6.67 -0.80
N ASN A 110 2.29 -6.57 0.27
CA ASN A 110 0.83 -6.72 0.23
C ASN A 110 0.14 -5.38 0.51
N ILE A 111 -0.80 -5.02 -0.34
CA ILE A 111 -1.67 -3.85 -0.17
C ILE A 111 -3.11 -4.30 -0.36
N GLN A 112 -3.86 -4.41 0.74
CA GLN A 112 -5.16 -5.07 0.71
C GLN A 112 -6.05 -4.77 1.90
N ASN A 113 -7.33 -5.15 1.81
CA ASN A 113 -8.19 -5.19 2.98
C ASN A 113 -7.76 -6.31 3.96
N ARG A 114 -7.97 -6.05 5.26
CA ARG A 114 -7.75 -7.04 6.34
C ARG A 114 -9.00 -7.87 6.65
N GLN A 115 -10.16 -7.28 6.42
CA GLN A 115 -11.48 -7.84 6.64
C GLN A 115 -12.46 -7.24 5.63
N ASP A 116 -13.75 -7.50 5.78
CA ASP A 116 -14.77 -6.94 4.89
C ASP A 116 -14.81 -5.41 5.05
N ILE A 117 -14.79 -4.69 3.94
CA ILE A 117 -14.77 -3.22 3.91
C ILE A 117 -15.98 -2.69 3.16
N ASN A 118 -16.74 -1.83 3.86
CA ASN A 118 -17.92 -1.18 3.29
C ASN A 118 -17.58 0.20 2.71
N ASN A 119 -16.85 1.06 3.43
CA ASN A 119 -16.60 2.44 2.98
C ASN A 119 -15.13 2.88 3.06
N GLY A 120 -14.23 1.96 3.43
CA GLY A 120 -12.79 2.23 3.48
C GLY A 120 -12.16 2.34 2.09
N SER A 121 -10.98 2.95 2.05
CA SER A 121 -10.18 3.09 0.84
C SER A 121 -8.70 2.94 1.13
N ILE A 122 -7.95 2.46 0.14
CA ILE A 122 -6.49 2.48 0.15
C ILE A 122 -6.04 3.26 -1.07
N HIS A 123 -5.45 4.42 -0.84
CA HIS A 123 -4.78 5.19 -1.88
C HIS A 123 -3.27 5.03 -1.73
N VAL A 124 -2.59 4.75 -2.84
CA VAL A 124 -1.14 4.67 -2.94
C VAL A 124 -0.69 5.62 -4.04
N GLY A 125 0.19 6.56 -3.73
CA GLY A 125 0.83 7.42 -4.73
C GLY A 125 1.81 6.60 -5.57
N ASP A 126 3.08 6.61 -5.18
CA ASP A 126 4.14 5.94 -5.94
C ASP A 126 4.66 4.68 -5.25
N ILE A 127 4.71 3.56 -5.97
CA ILE A 127 5.58 2.43 -5.68
C ILE A 127 6.74 2.48 -6.67
N ASP A 128 7.96 2.74 -6.18
CA ASP A 128 9.18 2.82 -6.98
C ASP A 128 10.14 1.71 -6.53
N ASN A 129 10.10 0.59 -7.24
CA ASN A 129 11.03 -0.52 -7.04
C ASN A 129 12.29 -0.34 -7.89
N GLN A 130 13.42 -0.16 -7.23
CA GLN A 130 14.77 -0.10 -7.82
C GLN A 130 15.65 -1.25 -7.33
N GLY A 131 15.17 -2.04 -6.37
CA GLY A 131 15.86 -3.16 -5.75
C GLY A 131 15.21 -4.50 -6.07
N TYR A 132 15.18 -5.40 -5.10
CA TYR A 132 14.50 -6.70 -5.20
C TYR A 132 13.22 -6.72 -4.37
N ILE A 133 12.15 -7.29 -4.94
CA ILE A 133 10.95 -7.73 -4.22
C ILE A 133 10.69 -9.18 -4.63
N ARG A 134 10.34 -10.06 -3.69
CA ARG A 134 9.97 -11.42 -4.06
C ARG A 134 8.67 -11.42 -4.86
N ASP A 135 7.61 -10.90 -4.28
CA ASP A 135 6.29 -10.86 -4.91
C ASP A 135 5.48 -9.64 -4.44
N VAL A 136 4.51 -9.25 -5.26
CA VAL A 136 3.63 -8.11 -5.00
C VAL A 136 2.18 -8.56 -5.12
N TYR A 137 1.39 -8.24 -4.11
CA TYR A 137 -0.05 -8.44 -4.13
C TYR A 137 -0.74 -7.10 -3.83
N ILE A 138 -1.59 -6.65 -4.74
CA ILE A 138 -2.40 -5.45 -4.55
C ILE A 138 -3.84 -5.80 -4.90
N GLY A 139 -4.73 -5.78 -3.91
CA GLY A 139 -6.11 -6.11 -4.20
C GLY A 139 -7.09 -6.00 -3.05
N ILE A 140 -8.37 -6.00 -3.40
CA ILE A 140 -9.49 -6.03 -2.48
C ILE A 140 -10.28 -7.31 -2.73
N TRP A 141 -10.31 -8.23 -1.76
CA TRP A 141 -10.98 -9.53 -1.89
C TRP A 141 -12.38 -9.50 -1.25
N LYS A 142 -13.29 -10.38 -1.74
CA LYS A 142 -14.76 -10.48 -1.45
C LYS A 142 -15.61 -9.33 -2.03
N GLU A 143 -16.94 -9.47 -1.97
CA GLU A 143 -17.94 -8.46 -2.41
C GLU A 143 -17.93 -7.20 -1.53
N ASN A 144 -16.78 -6.56 -1.44
CA ASN A 144 -16.54 -5.34 -0.70
C ASN A 144 -16.79 -4.13 -1.60
N HIS A 145 -17.18 -3.02 -0.99
CA HIS A 145 -17.40 -1.73 -1.66
C HIS A 145 -16.19 -0.79 -1.54
N ALA A 146 -15.05 -1.33 -1.12
CA ALA A 146 -13.82 -0.58 -0.94
C ALA A 146 -13.12 -0.28 -2.26
N THR A 147 -12.44 0.86 -2.31
CA THR A 147 -11.64 1.26 -3.47
C THR A 147 -10.15 1.13 -3.16
N LEU A 148 -9.39 0.70 -4.15
CA LEU A 148 -7.93 0.76 -4.13
C LEU A 148 -7.44 1.55 -5.34
N THR A 149 -6.70 2.63 -5.10
CA THR A 149 -6.11 3.44 -6.16
C THR A 149 -4.59 3.47 -6.05
N LEU A 150 -3.90 3.40 -7.18
CA LEU A 150 -2.45 3.47 -7.28
C LEU A 150 -2.05 4.46 -8.38
N ASP A 151 -1.39 5.56 -8.04
CA ASP A 151 -1.00 6.58 -9.04
C ASP A 151 0.10 6.04 -9.97
N SER A 152 1.13 5.41 -9.40
CA SER A 152 2.20 4.82 -10.19
C SER A 152 2.84 3.61 -9.54
N PHE A 153 2.89 2.51 -10.28
CA PHE A 153 3.80 1.40 -10.05
C PHE A 153 4.96 1.49 -11.04
N LYS A 154 6.19 1.66 -10.56
CA LYS A 154 7.40 1.61 -11.36
C LYS A 154 8.32 0.50 -10.88
N ASN A 155 8.66 -0.42 -11.78
CA ASN A 155 9.71 -1.41 -11.56
C ASN A 155 10.92 -1.12 -12.45
N SER A 156 12.04 -0.78 -11.81
CA SER A 156 13.37 -0.66 -12.41
C SER A 156 14.38 -1.61 -11.76
N GLY A 157 13.90 -2.53 -10.91
CA GLY A 157 14.67 -3.58 -10.25
C GLY A 157 14.23 -4.97 -10.68
N LEU A 158 14.21 -5.91 -9.74
CA LEU A 158 13.79 -7.29 -9.94
C LEU A 158 12.56 -7.59 -9.08
N ILE A 159 11.53 -8.13 -9.71
CA ILE A 159 10.43 -8.82 -9.02
C ILE A 159 10.50 -10.27 -9.48
N TYR A 160 10.76 -11.19 -8.55
CA TYR A 160 10.95 -12.59 -8.89
C TYR A 160 10.53 -13.51 -7.76
N ASN A 161 9.58 -14.37 -8.09
CA ASN A 161 9.04 -15.39 -7.22
C ASN A 161 9.22 -16.77 -7.85
N THR A 162 9.37 -17.81 -7.03
CA THR A 162 9.63 -19.19 -7.49
C THR A 162 8.45 -20.13 -7.28
N SER A 163 7.37 -19.67 -6.64
CA SER A 163 6.24 -20.53 -6.27
C SER A 163 4.88 -19.86 -6.40
N ASP A 164 4.83 -18.62 -6.85
CA ASP A 164 3.59 -17.90 -7.12
C ASP A 164 3.84 -16.80 -8.15
N ASN A 165 2.80 -16.06 -8.51
CA ASN A 165 2.91 -14.92 -9.42
C ASN A 165 3.95 -13.90 -8.93
N GLY A 166 4.59 -13.21 -9.87
CA GLY A 166 5.48 -12.09 -9.53
C GLY A 166 4.68 -10.90 -8.99
N ILE A 167 3.62 -10.53 -9.70
CA ILE A 167 2.64 -9.52 -9.30
C ILE A 167 1.24 -10.05 -9.53
N LEU A 168 0.36 -9.88 -8.55
CA LEU A 168 -1.07 -10.11 -8.67
C LEU A 168 -1.86 -8.84 -8.31
N PHE A 169 -2.69 -8.40 -9.24
CA PHE A 169 -3.76 -7.45 -9.00
C PHE A 169 -5.11 -8.15 -8.99
N GLU A 170 -5.94 -7.92 -7.96
CA GLU A 170 -7.28 -8.51 -7.87
C GLU A 170 -8.29 -7.60 -7.16
N GLY A 171 -9.59 -7.81 -7.38
CA GLY A 171 -10.66 -7.06 -6.74
C GLY A 171 -11.51 -6.22 -7.70
N LYS A 172 -12.66 -5.79 -7.19
CA LYS A 172 -13.73 -5.13 -7.98
C LYS A 172 -13.46 -3.67 -8.31
N ASP A 173 -12.78 -2.92 -7.46
CA ASP A 173 -12.60 -1.48 -7.64
C ASP A 173 -11.12 -1.10 -7.43
N VAL A 174 -10.25 -1.73 -8.24
CA VAL A 174 -8.80 -1.46 -8.26
C VAL A 174 -8.45 -0.63 -9.49
N VAL A 175 -7.92 0.56 -9.27
CA VAL A 175 -7.49 1.48 -10.36
C VAL A 175 -6.01 1.78 -10.22
N ILE A 176 -5.26 1.48 -11.28
CA ILE A 176 -3.84 1.78 -11.41
C ILE A 176 -3.67 2.78 -12.55
N ASP A 177 -3.20 3.98 -12.23
CA ASP A 177 -3.04 5.03 -13.23
C ASP A 177 -1.86 4.72 -14.16
N LYS A 178 -0.71 4.34 -13.61
CA LYS A 178 0.47 4.01 -14.40
C LYS A 178 1.16 2.77 -13.88
N PHE A 179 1.28 1.76 -14.73
CA PHE A 179 2.15 0.61 -14.51
C PHE A 179 3.32 0.68 -15.49
N ILE A 180 4.54 0.79 -14.97
CA ILE A 180 5.76 0.93 -15.77
C ILE A 180 6.74 -0.16 -15.34
N ASN A 181 7.07 -1.06 -16.26
CA ASN A 181 8.15 -2.02 -16.06
C ASN A 181 9.33 -1.68 -16.97
N GLU A 182 10.51 -1.45 -16.40
CA GLU A 182 11.76 -1.18 -17.10
C GLU A 182 12.75 -2.36 -17.02
N LYS A 183 12.50 -3.33 -16.13
CA LYS A 183 13.39 -4.47 -15.87
C LYS A 183 12.59 -5.77 -15.77
N ILE A 184 12.83 -6.61 -14.76
CA ILE A 184 12.34 -7.99 -14.75
C ILE A 184 11.20 -8.11 -13.75
N ILE A 185 10.11 -8.70 -14.22
CA ILE A 185 9.03 -9.25 -13.42
C ILE A 185 8.84 -10.68 -13.90
N ALA A 186 9.12 -11.66 -13.04
CA ALA A 186 9.03 -13.05 -13.43
C ALA A 186 8.54 -13.99 -12.33
N SER A 187 7.97 -15.11 -12.77
CA SER A 187 7.67 -16.28 -11.94
C SER A 187 8.42 -17.50 -12.49
N ASN A 188 8.98 -18.33 -11.62
CA ASN A 188 9.57 -19.63 -11.97
C ASN A 188 8.66 -20.79 -11.58
N ASP A 189 7.40 -20.67 -11.93
CA ASP A 189 6.41 -21.73 -11.81
C ASP A 189 5.57 -21.69 -13.08
N SER A 190 5.50 -22.82 -13.77
CA SER A 190 4.86 -22.95 -15.09
C SER A 190 3.35 -22.81 -15.08
N THR A 191 2.76 -22.74 -13.89
CA THR A 191 1.34 -22.47 -13.67
C THR A 191 1.07 -21.01 -13.30
N LYS A 192 2.11 -20.17 -13.25
CA LYS A 192 2.08 -18.80 -12.75
C LYS A 192 2.61 -17.81 -13.78
N ALA A 193 2.33 -16.53 -13.56
CA ALA A 193 2.76 -15.46 -14.45
C ALA A 193 3.58 -14.40 -13.72
N GLY A 194 4.41 -13.67 -14.46
CA GLY A 194 5.09 -12.49 -13.95
C GLY A 194 4.09 -11.41 -13.50
N LEU A 195 3.04 -11.17 -14.27
CA LEU A 195 1.98 -10.20 -13.94
C LEU A 195 0.60 -10.82 -14.21
N VAL A 196 -0.26 -10.78 -13.19
CA VAL A 196 -1.66 -11.19 -13.28
C VAL A 196 -2.56 -9.99 -12.98
N ILE A 197 -3.55 -9.75 -13.84
CA ILE A 197 -4.54 -8.67 -13.71
C ILE A 197 -5.92 -9.34 -13.64
N GLY A 198 -6.42 -9.50 -12.42
CA GLY A 198 -7.63 -10.27 -12.13
C GLY A 198 -7.40 -11.78 -12.19
N GLN A 199 -8.25 -12.53 -11.50
CA GLN A 199 -8.26 -14.00 -11.58
C GLN A 199 -9.50 -14.49 -12.34
N ALA A 200 -9.36 -15.62 -13.04
CA ALA A 200 -10.43 -16.24 -13.85
C ALA A 200 -11.56 -16.88 -13.01
N ASN A 201 -11.73 -16.46 -11.76
CA ASN A 201 -12.70 -17.00 -10.82
C ASN A 201 -13.96 -16.10 -10.88
N ASP A 202 -15.12 -16.57 -10.39
CA ASP A 202 -16.40 -15.82 -10.34
C ASP A 202 -16.38 -14.57 -9.41
N ARG A 203 -15.23 -13.88 -9.30
CA ARG A 203 -14.92 -12.87 -8.28
C ARG A 203 -15.32 -11.44 -8.63
N ASN A 204 -16.01 -11.20 -9.75
CA ASN A 204 -16.38 -9.85 -10.21
C ASN A 204 -15.20 -8.86 -10.16
N ASP A 205 -14.00 -9.37 -10.47
CA ASP A 205 -12.78 -8.57 -10.55
C ASP A 205 -12.97 -7.48 -11.62
N ASN A 206 -12.70 -6.23 -11.26
CA ASN A 206 -12.73 -5.08 -12.15
C ASN A 206 -11.53 -4.19 -11.84
N ILE A 207 -10.43 -4.51 -12.53
CA ILE A 207 -9.15 -3.84 -12.42
C ILE A 207 -8.93 -2.99 -13.66
N THR A 208 -8.68 -1.70 -13.46
CA THR A 208 -8.33 -0.77 -14.54
C THR A 208 -6.87 -0.37 -14.43
N ILE A 209 -6.09 -0.60 -15.49
CA ILE A 209 -4.76 0.00 -15.66
C ILE A 209 -4.85 1.02 -16.78
N LYS A 210 -4.77 2.33 -16.46
CA LYS A 210 -4.93 3.40 -17.47
C LYS A 210 -3.78 3.44 -18.46
N LEU A 211 -2.55 3.24 -17.97
CA LEU A 211 -1.35 3.15 -18.80
C LEU A 211 -0.49 1.97 -18.34
N LEU A 212 -0.26 1.02 -19.24
CA LEU A 212 0.72 -0.05 -19.07
C LEU A 212 1.87 0.16 -20.06
N LEU A 213 3.07 0.42 -19.53
CA LEU A 213 4.30 0.58 -20.31
C LEU A 213 5.31 -0.48 -19.89
N ASN A 214 5.52 -1.48 -20.75
CA ASN A 214 6.57 -2.47 -20.55
C ASN A 214 7.75 -2.20 -21.49
N LYS A 215 8.92 -1.93 -20.91
CA LYS A 215 10.23 -1.82 -21.57
C LYS A 215 11.19 -2.94 -21.18
N GLY A 216 10.80 -3.78 -20.22
CA GLY A 216 11.59 -4.90 -19.72
C GLY A 216 10.92 -6.24 -20.01
N LEU A 217 11.24 -7.23 -19.18
CA LEU A 217 10.66 -8.57 -19.24
C LEU A 217 9.51 -8.70 -18.25
N ILE A 218 8.37 -9.20 -18.74
CA ILE A 218 7.28 -9.76 -17.93
C ILE A 218 7.08 -11.18 -18.45
N GLY A 219 7.32 -12.20 -17.63
CA GLY A 219 7.25 -13.60 -18.08
C GLY A 219 7.08 -14.62 -16.96
N GLY A 220 6.71 -15.84 -17.33
CA GLY A 220 6.83 -17.05 -16.50
C GLY A 220 7.71 -18.06 -17.22
N GLU A 221 8.29 -19.02 -16.51
CA GLU A 221 8.91 -20.21 -17.12
C GLU A 221 7.86 -21.18 -17.69
#